data_AF-A0A8J4QRD9-F1
#
_entry.id   AF-A0A8J4QRD9-F1
#
_cell.length_a   1.000
_cell.length_b   1.000
_cell.length_c   1.000
_cell.angle_alpha   90.00
_cell.angle_beta   90.00
_cell.angle_gamma   90.00
#
_symmetry.space_group_name_H-M   'P 1'
#
loop_
_entity.id
_entity.type
_entity.pdbx_description
1 polymer ?
#
loop_
_entity_poly.entity_id
_entity_poly.type
_entity_poly.pdbx_seq_one_letter_code
_entity_poly.pdbx_strand_id
1 'polypeptide(L)'
;MDESKTPDSASLPRPSSSTPTISKQKSSWPFTLLVTVLVPVVAVTLLYQLDSFDPAPLPPDELTRHVITVPARNDHMLRVSEFVGVGNLKAPEDVAYDAKSGVIYTGCADGWISRVTVNDSAADSVVEKWVNTGGRPLGIAFGHNNELIVADPEKVSDHLFLD
;
A
#
# COMPACT_ATOMS: atom_id res chain seq x y z
N MET A 1 -6.49 65.43 -59.24
CA MET A 1 -5.51 66.40 -59.77
C MET A 1 -4.30 66.38 -58.86
N ASP A 2 -3.16 66.16 -59.48
CA ASP A 2 -1.81 66.15 -58.92
C ASP A 2 -1.46 67.41 -58.13
N GLU A 3 -0.61 67.29 -57.09
CA GLU A 3 0.60 68.11 -57.04
C GLU A 3 1.67 67.54 -56.08
N SER A 4 2.86 67.48 -56.64
CA SER A 4 4.18 67.21 -56.08
C SER A 4 4.59 68.18 -54.97
N LYS A 5 5.35 67.71 -53.95
CA LYS A 5 6.59 68.38 -53.53
C LYS A 5 7.47 67.55 -52.58
N THR A 6 8.65 67.16 -53.06
CA THR A 6 9.88 66.97 -52.26
C THR A 6 10.71 68.25 -52.37
N PRO A 7 11.63 68.58 -51.42
CA PRO A 7 13.03 68.25 -51.70
C PRO A 7 13.96 68.00 -50.48
N ASP A 8 14.98 67.19 -50.75
CA ASP A 8 16.43 67.32 -50.49
C ASP A 8 17.10 67.42 -49.09
N SER A 9 18.01 66.47 -48.91
CA SER A 9 19.44 66.61 -48.54
C SER A 9 19.86 67.08 -47.13
N ALA A 10 20.52 66.19 -46.37
CA ALA A 10 21.99 66.14 -46.27
C ALA A 10 22.53 65.59 -44.93
N SER A 11 23.53 64.70 -45.06
CA SER A 11 24.68 64.46 -44.18
C SER A 11 24.52 63.82 -42.78
N LEU A 12 25.20 62.68 -42.63
CA LEU A 12 25.63 62.06 -41.37
C LEU A 12 26.89 62.76 -40.84
N PRO A 13 27.16 62.64 -39.53
CA PRO A 13 28.47 62.14 -39.11
C PRO A 13 28.40 60.98 -38.10
N ARG A 14 29.54 60.28 -38.03
CA ARG A 14 29.86 59.01 -37.38
C ARG A 14 30.41 59.23 -35.95
N PRO A 15 30.89 58.19 -35.25
CA PRO A 15 30.27 57.46 -34.15
C PRO A 15 30.80 57.86 -32.74
N SER A 16 30.01 57.69 -31.68
CA SER A 16 30.55 57.59 -30.32
C SER A 16 30.82 56.12 -29.98
N SER A 17 32.09 55.78 -29.82
CA SER A 17 32.57 54.49 -29.35
C SER A 17 32.24 54.28 -27.86
N SER A 18 31.38 53.32 -27.55
CA SER A 18 31.30 52.73 -26.22
C SER A 18 31.61 51.24 -26.31
N THR A 19 32.75 50.87 -25.73
CA THR A 19 33.28 49.50 -25.57
C THR A 19 32.23 48.56 -24.97
N PRO A 20 32.14 47.28 -25.41
CA PRO A 20 31.12 46.36 -24.92
C PRO A 20 31.55 45.75 -23.58
N THR A 21 30.80 46.02 -22.51
CA THR A 21 30.83 45.17 -21.31
C THR A 21 29.96 43.95 -21.56
N ILE A 22 30.58 42.86 -22.02
CA ILE A 22 29.94 41.54 -22.05
C ILE A 22 29.74 41.10 -20.59
N SER A 23 28.52 41.30 -20.07
CA SER A 23 28.12 40.65 -18.83
C SER A 23 27.88 39.17 -19.13
N LYS A 24 28.74 38.29 -18.60
CA LYS A 24 28.51 36.85 -18.64
C LYS A 24 27.33 36.53 -17.72
N GLN A 25 26.13 36.51 -18.28
CA GLN A 25 24.93 36.03 -17.60
C GLN A 25 25.11 34.54 -17.30
N LYS A 26 25.50 34.21 -16.06
CA LYS A 26 25.58 32.82 -15.60
C LYS A 26 24.17 32.25 -15.57
N SER A 27 23.92 31.28 -16.44
CA SER A 27 22.64 30.56 -16.52
C SER A 27 22.34 29.88 -15.19
N SER A 28 21.31 30.34 -14.49
CA SER A 28 20.78 29.80 -13.22
C SER A 28 19.89 28.55 -13.44
N TRP A 29 19.82 28.07 -14.67
CA TRP A 29 18.96 26.97 -15.10
C TRP A 29 19.14 25.66 -14.31
N PRO A 30 20.37 25.15 -14.06
CA PRO A 30 20.52 23.88 -13.33
C PRO A 30 20.16 24.00 -11.85
N PHE A 31 20.39 25.18 -11.26
CA PHE A 31 20.04 25.45 -9.86
C PHE A 31 18.52 25.53 -9.67
N THR A 32 17.83 26.17 -10.62
CA THR A 32 16.36 26.29 -10.57
C THR A 32 15.69 24.92 -10.63
N LEU A 33 16.12 24.05 -11.55
CA LEU A 33 15.59 22.69 -11.67
C LEU A 33 15.83 21.84 -10.40
N LEU A 34 17.02 21.95 -9.80
CA LEU A 34 17.34 21.23 -8.57
C LEU A 34 16.43 21.66 -7.43
N VAL A 35 16.20 22.97 -7.27
CA VAL A 35 15.29 23.50 -6.24
C VAL A 35 13.85 23.05 -6.49
N THR A 36 13.37 23.09 -7.74
CA THR A 36 12.00 22.66 -8.09
C THR A 36 11.72 21.19 -7.77
N VAL A 37 12.73 20.31 -7.83
CA VAL A 37 12.59 18.88 -7.46
C VAL A 37 12.83 18.66 -5.96
N LEU A 38 13.84 19.31 -5.39
CA LEU A 38 14.23 19.10 -3.99
C LEU A 38 13.15 19.60 -3.02
N VAL A 39 12.57 20.77 -3.29
CA VAL A 39 11.55 21.39 -2.43
C VAL A 39 10.33 20.50 -2.20
N PRO A 40 9.65 19.96 -3.23
CA PRO A 40 8.51 19.08 -3.02
C PRO A 40 8.90 17.75 -2.37
N VAL A 41 10.08 17.18 -2.69
CA VAL A 41 10.56 15.95 -2.02
C VAL A 41 10.74 16.20 -0.52
N VAL A 42 11.44 17.28 -0.15
CA VAL A 42 11.64 17.68 1.25
C VAL A 42 10.31 17.99 1.92
N ALA A 43 9.41 18.72 1.25
CA ALA A 43 8.08 19.02 1.78
C ALA A 43 7.28 17.73 2.05
N VAL A 44 7.27 16.77 1.12
CA VAL A 44 6.62 15.46 1.31
C VAL A 44 7.29 14.69 2.45
N THR A 45 8.63 14.66 2.53
CA THR A 45 9.32 13.94 3.61
C THR A 45 9.01 14.55 4.98
N LEU A 46 8.98 15.89 5.08
CA LEU A 46 8.61 16.59 6.31
C LEU A 46 7.15 16.32 6.67
N LEU A 47 6.22 16.37 5.72
CA LEU A 47 4.81 16.07 5.96
C LEU A 47 4.58 14.61 6.37
N TYR A 48 5.33 13.66 5.81
CA TYR A 48 5.20 12.24 6.12
C TYR A 48 5.90 11.85 7.44
N GLN A 49 6.98 12.54 7.82
CA GLN A 49 7.68 12.29 9.09
C GLN A 49 7.09 13.06 10.29
N LEU A 50 6.13 13.96 10.07
CA LEU A 50 5.42 14.63 11.17
C LEU A 50 4.41 13.72 11.87
N ASP A 51 4.07 12.57 11.29
CA ASP A 51 3.30 11.54 11.99
C ASP A 51 4.28 10.66 12.78
N SER A 52 4.88 11.26 13.81
CA SER A 52 5.60 10.49 14.81
C SER A 52 4.57 9.57 15.44
N PHE A 53 4.70 8.26 15.19
CA PHE A 53 3.89 7.25 15.86
C PHE A 53 4.20 7.30 17.36
N ASP A 54 3.48 8.18 18.08
CA ASP A 54 3.50 8.27 19.52
C ASP A 54 2.37 7.37 20.03
N PRO A 55 2.66 6.10 20.40
CA PRO A 55 1.62 5.25 20.94
C PRO A 55 1.04 5.95 22.17
N ALA A 56 -0.29 5.97 22.27
CA ALA A 56 -0.95 6.54 23.43
C ALA A 56 -0.30 6.01 24.72
N PRO A 57 0.13 6.88 25.66
CA PRO A 57 0.75 6.44 26.90
C PRO A 57 -0.17 5.43 27.58
N LEU A 58 0.35 4.23 27.85
CA LEU A 58 -0.38 3.18 28.53
C LEU A 58 -0.80 3.71 29.91
N PRO A 59 -2.11 3.90 30.22
CA PRO A 59 -2.53 4.51 31.47
C PRO A 59 -2.26 3.53 32.64
N PRO A 60 -1.22 3.74 33.46
CA PRO A 60 -0.81 2.74 34.45
C PRO A 60 -1.86 2.61 35.55
N ASP A 61 -2.52 3.72 35.89
CA ASP A 61 -3.56 3.79 36.91
C ASP A 61 -4.82 3.03 36.51
N GLU A 62 -5.14 2.93 35.20
CA GLU A 62 -6.25 2.12 34.70
C GLU A 62 -5.93 0.62 34.74
N LEU A 63 -4.65 0.25 34.57
CA LEU A 63 -4.19 -1.14 34.65
C LEU A 63 -4.00 -1.65 36.08
N THR A 64 -3.80 -0.74 37.04
CA THR A 64 -3.50 -1.08 38.43
C THR A 64 -4.67 -0.90 39.39
N ARG A 65 -5.73 -0.18 38.99
CA ARG A 65 -6.89 0.12 39.87
C ARG A 65 -7.53 -1.14 40.43
N HIS A 66 -7.53 -2.22 39.66
CA HIS A 66 -8.03 -3.53 40.06
C HIS A 66 -7.17 -4.62 39.41
N VAL A 67 -6.25 -5.21 40.17
CA VAL A 67 -5.68 -6.50 39.79
C VAL A 67 -6.80 -7.53 39.91
N ILE A 68 -7.51 -7.75 38.81
CA ILE A 68 -8.44 -8.86 38.72
C ILE A 68 -7.59 -10.10 38.51
N THR A 69 -7.54 -10.97 39.51
CA THR A 69 -6.96 -12.30 39.35
C THR A 69 -7.85 -13.08 38.40
N VAL A 70 -7.53 -13.05 37.11
CA VAL A 70 -8.17 -13.88 36.09
C VAL A 70 -7.46 -15.24 36.08
N PRO A 71 -8.20 -16.36 36.05
CA PRO A 71 -7.60 -17.67 35.85
C PRO A 71 -6.75 -17.68 34.56
N ALA A 72 -5.54 -18.25 34.63
CA ALA A 72 -4.68 -18.40 33.45
C ALA A 72 -5.32 -19.29 32.34
N ARG A 73 -6.38 -20.02 32.69
CA ARG A 73 -7.14 -20.88 31.79
C ARG A 73 -8.64 -20.67 32.00
N ASN A 74 -9.36 -20.48 30.91
CA ASN A 74 -10.82 -20.50 30.89
C ASN A 74 -11.29 -21.83 30.28
N ASP A 75 -11.64 -22.81 31.11
CA ASP A 75 -12.13 -24.12 30.68
C ASP A 75 -13.48 -24.05 29.94
N HIS A 76 -14.11 -22.87 29.90
CA HIS A 76 -15.37 -22.64 29.21
C HIS A 76 -15.21 -22.02 27.82
N MET A 77 -14.01 -21.57 27.44
CA MET A 77 -13.77 -20.80 26.20
C MET A 77 -14.26 -21.51 24.93
N LEU A 78 -14.20 -22.85 24.93
CA LEU A 78 -14.58 -23.69 23.79
C LEU A 78 -15.89 -24.47 24.01
N ARG A 79 -16.65 -24.21 25.09
CA ARG A 79 -17.86 -24.98 25.41
C ARG A 79 -18.96 -24.88 24.36
N VAL A 80 -18.98 -23.80 23.58
CA VAL A 80 -19.98 -23.51 22.55
C VAL A 80 -19.32 -23.36 21.18
N SER A 81 -18.14 -23.95 21.01
CA SER A 81 -17.44 -24.03 19.73
C SER A 81 -17.34 -25.47 19.29
N GLU A 82 -17.47 -25.70 17.99
CA GLU A 82 -17.21 -26.99 17.38
C GLU A 82 -15.96 -26.90 16.51
N PHE A 83 -15.25 -28.02 16.38
CA PHE A 83 -14.08 -28.08 15.51
C PHE A 83 -14.50 -28.36 14.07
N VAL A 84 -14.02 -27.55 13.12
CA VAL A 84 -14.24 -27.72 11.67
C VAL A 84 -12.93 -28.02 10.95
N GLY A 85 -12.98 -28.84 9.91
CA GLY A 85 -11.81 -29.13 9.06
C GLY A 85 -10.61 -29.80 9.75
N VAL A 86 -10.84 -30.45 10.90
CA VAL A 86 -9.79 -31.10 11.69
C VAL A 86 -9.03 -32.13 10.85
N GLY A 87 -7.70 -32.06 10.91
CA GLY A 87 -6.81 -32.98 10.20
C GLY A 87 -6.69 -32.74 8.68
N ASN A 88 -7.51 -31.86 8.11
CA ASN A 88 -7.56 -31.61 6.67
C ASN A 88 -6.95 -30.26 6.26
N LEU A 89 -6.73 -29.35 7.21
CA LEU A 89 -6.12 -28.04 7.00
C LEU A 89 -4.68 -28.02 7.52
N LYS A 90 -3.71 -27.76 6.64
CA LYS A 90 -2.29 -27.74 7.00
C LYS A 90 -1.87 -26.36 7.46
N ALA A 91 -1.80 -26.17 8.78
CA ALA A 91 -1.47 -24.88 9.41
C ALA A 91 -2.28 -23.73 8.78
N PRO A 92 -3.62 -23.76 8.95
CA PRO A 92 -4.48 -22.69 8.45
C PRO A 92 -4.13 -21.37 9.14
N GLU A 93 -4.18 -20.30 8.36
CA GLU A 93 -3.94 -18.92 8.83
C GLU A 93 -5.29 -18.20 8.97
N ASP A 94 -5.43 -17.02 8.37
CA ASP A 94 -6.64 -16.21 8.39
C ASP A 94 -7.88 -16.90 7.78
N VAL A 95 -9.06 -16.40 8.10
CA VAL A 95 -10.35 -16.93 7.65
C VAL A 95 -11.31 -15.84 7.15
N ALA A 96 -12.03 -16.13 6.07
CA ALA A 96 -13.14 -15.31 5.61
C ALA A 96 -14.41 -16.17 5.49
N TYR A 97 -15.52 -15.71 6.04
CA TYR A 97 -16.79 -16.45 6.04
C TYR A 97 -17.80 -15.82 5.08
N ASP A 98 -18.30 -16.62 4.13
CA ASP A 98 -19.45 -16.25 3.31
C ASP A 98 -20.72 -16.81 3.92
N ALA A 99 -21.48 -15.92 4.58
CA ALA A 99 -22.75 -16.27 5.21
C ALA A 99 -23.85 -16.70 4.21
N LYS A 100 -23.77 -16.31 2.93
CA LYS A 100 -24.76 -16.70 1.93
C LYS A 100 -24.57 -18.15 1.51
N SER A 101 -23.32 -18.59 1.36
CA SER A 101 -22.99 -19.95 0.94
C SER A 101 -22.69 -20.90 2.10
N GLY A 102 -22.48 -20.38 3.32
CA GLY A 102 -22.06 -21.19 4.47
C GLY A 102 -20.63 -21.72 4.35
N VAL A 103 -19.75 -21.02 3.62
CA VAL A 103 -18.38 -21.48 3.34
C VAL A 103 -17.38 -20.59 4.07
N ILE A 104 -16.45 -21.23 4.78
CA ILE A 104 -15.26 -20.60 5.33
C ILE A 104 -14.12 -20.79 4.33
N TYR A 105 -13.42 -19.72 3.99
CA TYR A 105 -12.21 -19.74 3.19
C TYR A 105 -11.00 -19.53 4.11
N THR A 106 -9.94 -20.31 3.91
CA THR A 106 -8.71 -20.16 4.69
C THR A 106 -7.48 -20.49 3.84
N GLY A 107 -6.40 -19.73 4.05
CA GLY A 107 -5.09 -20.04 3.48
C GLY A 107 -4.34 -21.06 4.34
N CYS A 108 -3.67 -22.02 3.70
CA CYS A 108 -2.87 -23.04 4.37
C CYS A 108 -1.40 -22.96 3.98
N ALA A 109 -0.53 -23.51 4.82
CA ALA A 109 0.92 -23.50 4.60
C ALA A 109 1.40 -24.38 3.42
N ASP A 110 0.51 -25.08 2.73
CA ASP A 110 0.77 -25.78 1.47
C ASP A 110 0.32 -24.97 0.23
N GLY A 111 0.09 -23.68 0.39
CA GLY A 111 -0.29 -22.75 -0.67
C GLY A 111 -1.75 -22.84 -1.10
N TRP A 112 -2.53 -23.76 -0.52
CA TRP A 112 -3.95 -23.90 -0.86
C TRP A 112 -4.80 -22.90 -0.09
N ILE A 113 -5.64 -22.17 -0.84
CA ILE A 113 -6.89 -21.61 -0.34
C ILE A 113 -7.89 -22.76 -0.29
N SER A 114 -8.32 -23.12 0.92
CA SER A 114 -9.27 -24.19 1.16
C SER A 114 -10.65 -23.63 1.47
N ARG A 115 -11.69 -24.29 0.98
CA ARG A 115 -13.10 -24.05 1.31
C ARG A 115 -13.54 -25.07 2.34
N VAL A 116 -14.13 -24.61 3.42
CA VAL A 116 -14.73 -25.45 4.46
C VAL A 116 -16.23 -25.15 4.45
N THR A 117 -17.00 -26.06 3.87
CA THR A 117 -18.46 -25.97 3.91
C THR A 117 -18.92 -26.46 5.27
N VAL A 118 -19.61 -25.60 6.02
CA VAL A 118 -20.20 -25.97 7.31
C VAL A 118 -21.69 -26.25 7.09
N ASN A 119 -22.10 -27.50 7.32
CA ASN A 119 -23.50 -27.92 7.22
C ASN A 119 -24.21 -27.74 8.59
N ASP A 120 -25.25 -28.52 8.86
CA ASP A 120 -25.99 -28.46 10.13
C ASP A 120 -25.14 -28.80 11.38
N SER A 121 -24.02 -29.51 11.20
CA SER A 121 -23.01 -29.75 12.24
C SER A 121 -21.60 -29.53 11.70
N ALA A 122 -20.71 -28.99 12.52
CA ALA A 122 -19.28 -28.88 12.20
C ALA A 122 -18.60 -30.24 11.95
N ALA A 123 -19.13 -31.32 12.54
CA ALA A 123 -18.65 -32.68 12.30
C ALA A 123 -18.83 -33.12 10.84
N ASP A 124 -19.81 -32.54 10.14
CA ASP A 124 -20.11 -32.81 8.74
C ASP A 124 -19.46 -31.78 7.81
N SER A 125 -18.44 -31.05 8.30
CA SER A 125 -17.72 -30.08 7.49
C SER A 125 -16.93 -30.76 6.37
N VAL A 126 -17.05 -30.20 5.17
CA VAL A 126 -16.33 -30.70 3.98
C VAL A 126 -15.23 -29.71 3.65
N VAL A 127 -13.98 -30.19 3.61
CA VAL A 127 -12.80 -29.39 3.23
C VAL A 127 -12.43 -29.68 1.78
N GLU A 128 -12.36 -28.63 0.98
CA GLU A 128 -11.97 -28.69 -0.42
C GLU A 128 -10.78 -27.76 -0.68
N LYS A 129 -9.76 -28.26 -1.38
CA LYS A 129 -8.65 -27.44 -1.90
C LYS A 129 -9.12 -26.72 -3.17
N TRP A 130 -9.31 -25.41 -3.09
CA TRP A 130 -9.97 -24.64 -4.15
C TRP A 130 -8.98 -24.00 -5.13
N VAL A 131 -8.06 -23.18 -4.65
CA VAL A 131 -7.05 -22.49 -5.47
C VAL A 131 -5.70 -22.58 -4.78
N ASN A 132 -4.64 -22.89 -5.53
CA ASN A 132 -3.27 -22.86 -5.00
C ASN A 132 -2.57 -21.58 -5.45
N THR A 133 -1.99 -20.84 -4.51
CA THR A 133 -1.23 -19.61 -4.78
C THR A 133 0.24 -19.87 -5.11
N GLY A 134 0.71 -21.10 -4.89
CA GLY A 134 2.11 -21.51 -4.94
C GLY A 134 2.91 -21.17 -3.67
N GLY A 135 2.43 -20.22 -2.86
CA GLY A 135 3.15 -19.65 -1.71
C GLY A 135 2.61 -20.07 -0.35
N ARG A 136 2.52 -19.10 0.58
CA ARG A 136 2.05 -19.28 1.96
C ARG A 136 1.05 -18.17 2.30
N PRO A 137 -0.20 -18.26 1.83
CA PRO A 137 -1.20 -17.20 2.04
C PRO A 137 -1.44 -16.96 3.53
N LEU A 138 -1.30 -15.70 3.96
CA LEU A 138 -1.38 -15.30 5.38
C LEU A 138 -2.63 -14.50 5.72
N GLY A 139 -3.22 -13.79 4.75
CA GLY A 139 -4.38 -12.93 4.97
C GLY A 139 -5.44 -13.16 3.92
N ILE A 140 -6.72 -13.10 4.32
CA ILE A 140 -7.85 -13.33 3.43
C ILE A 140 -9.05 -12.47 3.81
N ALA A 141 -9.68 -11.82 2.83
CA ALA A 141 -10.85 -10.99 3.09
C ALA A 141 -11.77 -10.92 1.86
N PHE A 142 -13.06 -10.68 2.10
CA PHE A 142 -13.97 -10.31 1.02
C PHE A 142 -13.81 -8.83 0.65
N GLY A 143 -13.62 -8.59 -0.65
CA GLY A 143 -13.67 -7.25 -1.23
C GLY A 143 -15.11 -6.76 -1.45
N HIS A 144 -15.24 -5.54 -1.95
CA HIS A 144 -16.55 -4.89 -2.11
C HIS A 144 -17.44 -5.57 -3.15
N ASN A 145 -16.86 -6.26 -4.15
CA ASN A 145 -17.60 -6.97 -5.19
C ASN A 145 -17.74 -8.46 -4.88
N ASN A 146 -17.58 -8.85 -3.60
CA ASN A 146 -17.67 -10.24 -3.14
C ASN A 146 -16.57 -11.14 -3.72
N GLU A 147 -15.46 -10.55 -4.18
CA GLU A 147 -14.22 -11.24 -4.53
C GLU A 147 -13.44 -11.62 -3.27
N LEU A 148 -12.71 -12.73 -3.31
CA LEU A 148 -11.81 -13.13 -2.24
C LEU A 148 -10.42 -12.56 -2.50
N ILE A 149 -10.00 -11.61 -1.67
CA ILE A 149 -8.68 -10.99 -1.73
C ILE A 149 -7.74 -11.83 -0.85
N VAL A 150 -6.63 -12.27 -1.44
CA VAL A 150 -5.63 -13.11 -0.78
C VAL A 150 -4.31 -12.36 -0.70
N ALA A 151 -3.75 -12.26 0.49
CA ALA A 151 -2.41 -11.74 0.74
C ALA A 151 -1.43 -12.92 0.89
N ASP A 152 -0.63 -13.14 -0.16
CA ASP A 152 0.45 -14.13 -0.16
C ASP A 152 1.82 -13.42 -0.16
N PRO A 153 2.63 -13.55 0.90
CA PRO A 153 3.96 -12.98 0.97
C PRO A 153 4.98 -13.72 0.08
N GLU A 154 4.69 -14.95 -0.34
CA GLU A 154 5.59 -15.77 -1.13
C GLU A 154 5.13 -15.78 -2.59
N LYS A 155 5.95 -15.20 -3.48
CA LYS A 155 5.74 -15.33 -4.92
C LYS A 155 6.61 -16.46 -5.45
N VAL A 156 6.02 -17.61 -5.73
CA VAL A 156 6.73 -18.66 -6.49
C VAL A 156 6.73 -18.24 -7.95
N SER A 157 7.89 -17.84 -8.45
CA SER A 157 8.09 -17.62 -9.88
C SER A 157 8.18 -18.96 -10.61
N ASP A 158 7.27 -19.22 -11.55
CA ASP A 158 7.23 -20.41 -12.43
C ASP A 158 8.40 -20.48 -13.44
N HIS A 159 9.61 -20.05 -13.08
CA HIS A 159 10.76 -19.95 -13.99
C HIS A 159 11.95 -20.83 -13.61
N LEU A 160 11.72 -22.04 -13.08
CA LEU A 160 12.74 -23.09 -13.03
C LEU A 160 12.15 -24.48 -13.29
N PHE A 161 11.56 -24.66 -14.48
CA PHE A 161 11.58 -25.95 -15.18
C PHE A 161 11.94 -25.66 -16.64
N LEU A 162 13.24 -25.51 -16.89
CA LEU A 162 13.83 -25.98 -18.14
C LEU A 162 14.29 -27.41 -17.87
N ASP A 163 13.93 -28.28 -18.82
CA ASP A 163 14.10 -29.73 -18.96
C ASP A 163 12.94 -30.63 -18.47
#